data_AF-A0A5B0NM11-F1
#
_entry.id   AF-A0A5B0NM11-F1
#
_cell.length_a   1.000
_cell.length_b   1.000
_cell.length_c   1.000
_cell.angle_alpha   90.00
_cell.angle_beta   90.00
_cell.angle_gamma   90.00
#
_symmetry.space_group_name_H-M   'P 1'
#
loop_
_entity.id
_entity.type
_entity.pdbx_description
1 polymer ?
#
loop_
_entity_poly.entity_id
_entity_poly.type
_entity_poly.pdbx_seq_one_letter_code
_entity_poly.pdbx_strand_id
1 'polypeptide(L)'
;MSQFNLCASYSDENKAEFIVDAVLFDMDGTLIDSIPAIESAWAAVAKKINRDPQEVIDETHGRRVMDNLRDLKPDLRRMSDVQMAPHVKEFELEVLRQADEYEQEVKSRKSSAASSRRASRKSSMSANSNNKPRTKSGLSQSITGESVTNRMKALGIVPMAKIQKNGASPSEVTSPEEDANNLAKDEAVFEDDDEEDVEVDVSDLVDRSVRILPGVRNFTNALPTDRWAIATSAAITHCHGALERVGINLPKVTVTADDPELKRGKPFPDPFQLAATRLGFDAKNCLVVEDSPFGIQAGVATGGKTIAVGTSHPHEKISHCGSTWLLPTLELVKVEVLPDGRIKIKVDATKAEVEKAHSEAVTTTQPPKYTPGNLACA
;
A
#
# COMPACT_ATOMS: atom_id res chain seq x y z
N MET A 1 23.63 -22.53 2.63
CA MET A 1 22.55 -22.46 1.61
C MET A 1 21.32 -23.10 2.25
N SER A 2 20.57 -22.30 3.01
CA SER A 2 19.38 -22.75 3.76
C SER A 2 18.20 -22.93 2.81
N GLN A 3 17.57 -24.10 2.90
CA GLN A 3 16.45 -24.51 2.07
C GLN A 3 15.20 -23.69 2.41
N PHE A 4 14.68 -22.95 1.43
CA PHE A 4 13.31 -22.48 1.36
C PHE A 4 12.36 -23.67 1.58
N ASN A 5 11.61 -23.70 2.68
CA ASN A 5 10.55 -24.69 2.83
C ASN A 5 9.28 -24.17 2.14
N LEU A 6 8.89 -24.84 1.08
CA LEU A 6 7.64 -24.65 0.36
C LEU A 6 6.69 -25.84 0.66
N CYS A 7 6.75 -26.34 1.89
CA CYS A 7 6.63 -27.76 2.16
C CYS A 7 5.68 -28.08 3.34
N ALA A 8 4.38 -27.95 3.12
CA ALA A 8 3.40 -28.84 3.78
C ALA A 8 2.83 -29.88 2.79
N SER A 9 2.96 -29.67 1.48
CA SER A 9 2.66 -30.68 0.47
C SER A 9 3.23 -30.31 -0.90
N TYR A 10 4.53 -30.56 -1.14
CA TYR A 10 4.95 -30.87 -2.51
C TYR A 10 4.44 -32.27 -2.84
N SER A 11 3.28 -32.35 -3.49
CA SER A 11 3.20 -33.26 -4.62
C SER A 11 4.07 -32.66 -5.75
N ASP A 12 4.48 -33.44 -6.75
CA ASP A 12 5.18 -32.89 -7.94
C ASP A 12 4.37 -31.80 -8.70
N GLU A 13 3.17 -31.50 -8.20
CA GLU A 13 2.30 -30.43 -8.63
C GLU A 13 2.13 -29.42 -7.47
N ASN A 14 2.69 -28.21 -7.61
CA ASN A 14 2.35 -27.02 -6.80
C ASN A 14 0.94 -26.51 -7.18
N LYS A 15 -0.01 -27.44 -7.24
CA LYS A 15 -1.34 -27.23 -7.77
C LYS A 15 -2.33 -27.38 -6.64
N ALA A 16 -3.05 -26.31 -6.36
CA ALA A 16 -4.22 -26.34 -5.51
C ALA A 16 -5.39 -25.79 -6.30
N GLU A 17 -6.51 -26.49 -6.29
CA GLU A 17 -7.76 -26.01 -6.85
C GLU A 17 -8.89 -26.34 -5.89
N PHE A 18 -9.61 -25.33 -5.43
CA PHE A 18 -10.70 -25.51 -4.48
C PHE A 18 -11.71 -24.35 -4.57
N ILE A 19 -12.89 -24.57 -3.98
CA ILE A 19 -13.99 -23.61 -4.00
C ILE A 19 -14.28 -23.16 -2.57
N VAL A 20 -14.51 -21.86 -2.39
CA VAL A 20 -14.91 -21.23 -1.12
C VAL A 20 -16.09 -20.28 -1.31
N ASP A 21 -16.79 -20.00 -0.22
CA ASP A 21 -17.94 -19.09 -0.22
C ASP A 21 -17.53 -17.61 -0.19
N ALA A 22 -16.40 -17.30 0.46
CA ALA A 22 -15.83 -15.95 0.57
C ALA A 22 -14.33 -15.99 0.92
N VAL A 23 -13.63 -14.87 0.76
CA VAL A 23 -12.24 -14.67 1.21
C VAL A 23 -12.18 -13.63 2.33
N LEU A 24 -11.48 -13.96 3.41
CA LEU A 24 -11.30 -13.12 4.59
C LEU A 24 -9.82 -12.77 4.68
N PHE A 25 -9.49 -11.49 4.59
CA PHE A 25 -8.12 -11.03 4.59
C PHE A 25 -7.74 -10.41 5.92
N ASP A 26 -6.54 -10.69 6.41
CA ASP A 26 -5.85 -9.70 7.22
C ASP A 26 -5.44 -8.48 6.37
N MET A 27 -5.05 -7.40 7.02
CA MET A 27 -4.66 -6.15 6.37
C MET A 27 -3.14 -5.96 6.33
N ASP A 28 -2.51 -5.70 7.47
CA ASP A 28 -1.09 -5.40 7.59
C ASP A 28 -0.26 -6.64 7.27
N GLY A 29 0.71 -6.55 6.38
CA GLY A 29 1.50 -7.69 5.93
C GLY A 29 0.74 -8.64 4.98
N THR A 30 -0.57 -8.51 4.78
CA THR A 30 -1.35 -9.35 3.85
C THR A 30 -1.84 -8.60 2.62
N LEU A 31 -2.57 -7.49 2.80
CA LEU A 31 -3.03 -6.61 1.71
C LEU A 31 -2.05 -5.47 1.45
N ILE A 32 -1.44 -4.96 2.50
CA ILE A 32 -0.54 -3.80 2.46
C ILE A 32 0.73 -4.06 3.26
N ASP A 33 1.85 -3.52 2.80
CA ASP A 33 3.07 -3.42 3.60
C ASP A 33 3.01 -2.11 4.39
N SER A 34 2.59 -2.19 5.65
CA SER A 34 2.58 -1.14 6.68
C SER A 34 3.52 -1.47 7.83
N ILE A 35 4.22 -2.60 7.74
CA ILE A 35 5.05 -3.18 8.81
C ILE A 35 6.12 -2.19 9.29
N PRO A 36 6.88 -1.50 8.42
CA PRO A 36 7.88 -0.53 8.88
C PRO A 36 7.33 0.60 9.74
N ALA A 37 6.12 1.10 9.43
CA ALA A 37 5.50 2.17 10.19
C ALA A 37 5.04 1.68 11.57
N ILE A 38 4.47 0.47 11.63
CA ILE A 38 4.07 -0.19 12.88
C ILE A 38 5.28 -0.46 13.77
N GLU A 39 6.36 -1.00 13.20
CA GLU A 39 7.61 -1.26 13.91
C GLU A 39 8.25 0.03 14.45
N SER A 40 8.22 1.12 13.69
CA SER A 40 8.71 2.42 14.15
C SER A 40 7.92 2.95 15.35
N ALA A 41 6.58 2.81 15.33
CA ALA A 41 5.73 3.20 16.45
C ALA A 41 5.99 2.33 17.70
N TRP A 42 6.15 1.01 17.54
CA TRP A 42 6.50 0.12 18.65
C TRP A 42 7.90 0.40 19.20
N ALA A 43 8.88 0.70 18.34
CA ALA A 43 10.21 1.12 18.78
C ALA A 43 10.17 2.41 19.61
N ALA A 44 9.28 3.35 19.29
CA ALA A 44 9.07 4.55 20.09
C ALA A 44 8.46 4.23 21.48
N VAL A 45 7.54 3.25 21.54
CA VAL A 45 7.01 2.75 22.82
C VAL A 45 8.10 2.05 23.64
N ALA A 46 8.89 1.17 23.02
CA ALA A 46 9.98 0.42 23.66
C ALA A 46 10.98 1.35 24.35
N LYS A 47 11.36 2.45 23.68
CA LYS A 47 12.22 3.50 24.26
C LYS A 47 11.61 4.14 25.51
N LYS A 48 10.32 4.46 25.48
CA LYS A 48 9.62 5.08 26.63
C LYS A 48 9.58 4.16 27.86
N ILE A 49 9.56 2.83 27.64
CA ILE A 49 9.55 1.83 28.72
C ILE A 49 10.94 1.23 29.00
N ASN A 50 12.00 1.76 28.37
CA ASN A 50 13.38 1.30 28.51
C ASN A 50 13.57 -0.21 28.25
N ARG A 51 12.91 -0.73 27.20
CA ARG A 51 13.10 -2.10 26.68
C ARG A 51 13.77 -2.07 25.31
N ASP A 52 14.37 -3.20 24.94
CA ASP A 52 14.92 -3.38 23.60
C ASP A 52 13.79 -3.29 22.53
N PRO A 53 13.95 -2.46 21.48
CA PRO A 53 12.95 -2.33 20.44
C PRO A 53 12.64 -3.63 19.69
N GLN A 54 13.66 -4.45 19.40
CA GLN A 54 13.48 -5.66 18.61
C GLN A 54 12.66 -6.69 19.40
N GLU A 55 12.95 -6.86 20.69
CA GLU A 55 12.14 -7.71 21.57
C GLU A 55 10.67 -7.29 21.62
N VAL A 56 10.41 -5.98 21.76
CA VAL A 56 9.02 -5.46 21.79
C VAL A 56 8.33 -5.67 20.45
N ILE A 57 9.00 -5.43 19.34
CA ILE A 57 8.45 -5.65 18.00
C ILE A 57 8.07 -7.13 17.81
N ASP A 58 8.98 -8.05 18.15
CA ASP A 58 8.74 -9.49 18.03
C ASP A 58 7.59 -9.98 18.92
N GLU A 59 7.38 -9.38 20.10
CA GLU A 59 6.27 -9.71 21.02
C GLU A 59 4.90 -9.17 20.58
N THR A 60 4.88 -8.13 19.74
CA THR A 60 3.65 -7.34 19.47
C THR A 60 3.01 -7.62 18.10
N HIS A 61 3.77 -8.14 17.14
CA HIS A 61 3.29 -8.40 15.78
C HIS A 61 2.04 -9.27 15.70
N GLY A 62 1.09 -8.89 14.83
CA GLY A 62 -0.17 -9.60 14.58
C GLY A 62 -1.22 -9.54 15.71
N ARG A 63 -0.90 -8.93 16.85
CA ARG A 63 -1.80 -8.77 18.01
C ARG A 63 -2.44 -7.40 18.05
N ARG A 64 -3.58 -7.28 18.75
CA ARG A 64 -4.24 -5.99 18.93
C ARG A 64 -3.36 -5.04 19.75
N VAL A 65 -3.33 -3.77 19.34
CA VAL A 65 -2.62 -2.71 20.05
C VAL A 65 -3.03 -2.64 21.53
N MET A 66 -4.33 -2.77 21.82
CA MET A 66 -4.85 -2.72 23.19
C MET A 66 -4.24 -3.82 24.09
N ASP A 67 -4.14 -5.05 23.58
CA ASP A 67 -3.63 -6.19 24.34
C ASP A 67 -2.12 -6.01 24.59
N ASN A 68 -1.38 -5.60 23.55
CA ASN A 68 0.04 -5.28 23.64
C ASN A 68 0.33 -4.14 24.63
N LEU A 69 -0.44 -3.04 24.59
CA LEU A 69 -0.26 -1.92 25.50
C LEU A 69 -0.51 -2.32 26.96
N ARG A 70 -1.50 -3.19 27.22
CA ARG A 70 -1.78 -3.73 28.57
C ARG A 70 -0.64 -4.61 29.09
N ASP A 71 -0.05 -5.41 28.21
CA ASP A 71 1.07 -6.29 28.58
C ASP A 71 2.35 -5.49 28.84
N LEU A 72 2.63 -4.47 28.01
CA LEU A 72 3.87 -3.70 28.07
C LEU A 72 3.87 -2.59 29.12
N LYS A 73 2.69 -2.03 29.47
CA LYS A 73 2.58 -0.89 30.39
C LYS A 73 1.76 -1.26 31.63
N PRO A 74 2.40 -1.42 32.81
CA PRO A 74 1.72 -1.80 34.05
C PRO A 74 0.54 -0.90 34.41
N ASP A 75 0.64 0.40 34.17
CA ASP A 75 -0.42 1.39 34.48
C ASP A 75 -1.68 1.21 33.62
N LEU A 76 -1.53 0.66 32.41
CA LEU A 76 -2.65 0.43 31.49
C LEU A 76 -3.34 -0.91 31.72
N ARG A 77 -2.66 -1.86 32.38
CA ARG A 77 -3.10 -3.26 32.51
C ARG A 77 -4.49 -3.42 33.14
N ARG A 78 -4.88 -2.52 34.04
CA ARG A 78 -6.18 -2.58 34.76
C ARG A 78 -7.24 -1.63 34.21
N MET A 79 -6.95 -0.92 33.12
CA MET A 79 -7.91 -0.01 32.49
C MET A 79 -8.99 -0.79 31.75
N SER A 80 -10.24 -0.33 31.85
CA SER A 80 -11.35 -0.81 31.02
C SER A 80 -11.12 -0.49 29.54
N ASP A 81 -11.83 -1.16 28.63
CA ASP A 81 -11.68 -0.92 27.19
C ASP A 81 -11.98 0.54 26.81
N VAL A 82 -12.96 1.16 27.48
CA VAL A 82 -13.29 2.58 27.30
C VAL A 82 -12.12 3.49 27.70
N GLN A 83 -11.41 3.15 28.78
CA GLN A 83 -10.23 3.89 29.23
C GLN A 83 -9.01 3.64 28.35
N MET A 84 -8.93 2.46 27.70
CA MET A 84 -7.85 2.12 26.76
C MET A 84 -8.01 2.82 25.40
N ALA A 85 -9.23 3.09 24.96
CA ALA A 85 -9.53 3.70 23.66
C ALA A 85 -8.65 4.91 23.28
N PRO A 86 -8.46 5.95 24.15
CA PRO A 86 -7.58 7.07 23.82
C PRO A 86 -6.11 6.67 23.62
N HIS A 87 -5.60 5.70 24.40
CA HIS A 87 -4.22 5.22 24.28
C HIS A 87 -3.98 4.41 23.01
N VAL A 88 -4.97 3.59 22.62
CA VAL A 88 -4.94 2.89 21.33
C VAL A 88 -4.96 3.89 20.20
N LYS A 89 -5.88 4.87 20.24
CA LYS A 89 -5.96 5.90 19.20
C LYS A 89 -4.68 6.72 19.07
N GLU A 90 -4.05 7.09 20.19
CA GLU A 90 -2.76 7.79 20.19
C GLU A 90 -1.67 6.97 19.49
N PHE A 91 -1.60 5.66 19.79
CA PHE A 91 -0.65 4.77 19.12
C PHE A 91 -0.92 4.64 17.61
N GLU A 92 -2.18 4.45 17.21
CA GLU A 92 -2.55 4.30 15.80
C GLU A 92 -2.29 5.58 14.99
N LEU A 93 -2.52 6.75 15.59
CA LEU A 93 -2.14 8.03 14.98
C LEU A 93 -0.62 8.16 14.83
N GLU A 94 0.16 7.63 15.77
CA GLU A 94 1.61 7.59 15.65
C GLU A 94 2.05 6.68 14.50
N VAL A 95 1.42 5.52 14.29
CA VAL A 95 1.69 4.65 13.13
C VAL A 95 1.45 5.42 11.82
N LEU A 96 0.32 6.11 11.70
CA LEU A 96 0.01 6.92 10.51
C LEU A 96 0.97 8.10 10.33
N ARG A 97 1.41 8.73 11.42
CA ARG A 97 2.40 9.82 11.38
C ARG A 97 3.75 9.31 10.89
N GLN A 98 4.22 8.16 11.40
CA GLN A 98 5.45 7.50 10.94
C GLN A 98 5.36 7.15 9.45
N ALA A 99 4.17 6.74 9.00
CA ALA A 99 3.93 6.51 7.59
C ALA A 99 4.08 7.79 6.75
N ASP A 100 3.45 8.89 7.16
CA ASP A 100 3.50 10.13 6.38
C ASP A 100 4.90 10.77 6.35
N GLU A 101 5.63 10.73 7.47
CA GLU A 101 7.00 11.28 7.56
C GLU A 101 7.96 10.60 6.61
N TYR A 102 7.89 9.27 6.54
CA TYR A 102 8.66 8.49 5.59
C TYR A 102 8.39 8.95 4.15
N GLU A 103 7.12 9.11 3.78
CA GLU A 103 6.75 9.56 2.44
C GLU A 103 7.31 10.95 2.12
N GLN A 104 7.30 11.87 3.09
CA GLN A 104 7.87 13.21 2.94
C GLN A 104 9.39 13.19 2.78
N GLU A 105 10.10 12.42 3.60
CA GLU A 105 11.57 12.27 3.48
C GLU A 105 11.96 11.76 2.08
N VAL A 106 11.27 10.74 1.60
CA VAL A 106 11.48 10.17 0.26
C VAL A 106 11.25 11.22 -0.83
N LYS A 107 10.14 11.96 -0.78
CA LYS A 107 9.84 13.02 -1.74
C LYS A 107 10.91 14.11 -1.73
N SER A 108 11.38 14.51 -0.54
CA SER A 108 12.43 15.52 -0.39
C SER A 108 13.76 15.08 -1.03
N ARG A 109 14.19 13.82 -0.84
CA ARG A 109 15.40 13.24 -1.43
C ARG A 109 15.31 13.14 -2.97
N LYS A 110 14.13 12.85 -3.52
CA LYS A 110 13.92 12.84 -4.98
C LYS A 110 14.02 14.25 -5.58
N SER A 111 13.45 15.26 -4.92
CA SER A 111 13.52 16.65 -5.38
C SER A 111 14.96 17.20 -5.40
N SER A 112 15.78 16.83 -4.41
CA SER A 112 17.19 17.22 -4.33
C SER A 112 18.05 16.47 -5.35
N ALA A 113 17.77 15.19 -5.62
CA ALA A 113 18.44 14.41 -6.67
C ALA A 113 18.10 14.90 -8.10
N ALA A 114 16.86 15.32 -8.35
CA ALA A 114 16.46 15.91 -9.63
C ALA A 114 17.14 17.28 -9.85
N SER A 115 17.21 18.11 -8.79
CA SER A 115 17.93 19.39 -8.83
C SER A 115 19.44 19.22 -9.04
N SER A 116 20.06 18.21 -8.41
CA SER A 116 21.51 17.97 -8.56
C SER A 116 21.88 17.45 -9.96
N ARG A 117 21.05 16.60 -10.57
CA ARG A 117 21.23 16.17 -11.98
C ARG A 117 21.04 17.31 -12.98
N ARG A 118 20.13 18.26 -12.68
CA ARG A 118 19.93 19.45 -13.52
C ARG A 118 21.10 20.44 -13.42
N ALA A 119 21.73 20.53 -12.24
CA ALA A 119 22.96 21.31 -12.04
C ALA A 119 24.18 20.67 -12.72
N SER A 120 24.31 19.33 -12.68
CA SER A 120 25.45 18.63 -13.29
C SER A 120 25.41 18.60 -14.83
N ARG A 121 24.22 18.66 -15.45
CA ARG A 121 24.09 18.82 -16.92
C ARG A 121 24.42 20.23 -17.41
N LYS A 122 24.30 21.26 -16.56
CA LYS A 122 24.69 22.64 -16.91
C LYS A 122 26.21 22.88 -16.85
N SER A 123 26.98 22.01 -16.19
CA SER A 123 28.44 22.15 -16.05
C SER A 123 29.26 21.36 -17.07
N SER A 124 28.64 20.64 -18.03
CA SER A 124 29.34 19.81 -19.01
C SER A 124 29.15 20.22 -20.47
N MET A 125 28.82 21.48 -20.76
CA MET A 125 28.90 22.03 -22.12
C MET A 125 30.07 23.02 -22.22
N SER A 126 31.27 22.45 -22.41
CA SER A 126 32.44 23.17 -22.93
C SER A 126 32.82 22.55 -24.27
N ALA A 127 32.60 23.35 -25.32
CA ALA A 127 33.10 23.32 -26.69
C ALA A 127 33.93 22.10 -27.16
N ASN A 128 33.43 21.42 -28.20
CA ASN A 128 34.29 21.06 -29.33
C ASN A 128 33.46 20.95 -30.63
N SER A 129 33.78 21.78 -31.63
CA SER A 129 33.14 21.78 -32.94
C SER A 129 33.91 20.88 -33.92
N ASN A 130 33.21 20.06 -34.71
CA ASN A 130 33.58 19.80 -36.11
C ASN A 130 32.48 19.03 -36.90
N ASN A 131 31.82 19.76 -37.80
CA ASN A 131 31.38 19.42 -39.17
C ASN A 131 30.96 17.98 -39.57
N LYS A 132 29.68 17.77 -39.92
CA LYS A 132 29.10 17.71 -41.30
C LYS A 132 27.71 16.99 -41.32
N PRO A 133 26.78 17.35 -42.24
CA PRO A 133 25.42 16.79 -42.25
C PRO A 133 25.24 15.59 -43.21
N ARG A 134 24.36 14.65 -42.87
CA ARG A 134 23.75 13.66 -43.78
C ARG A 134 22.23 13.63 -43.64
N THR A 135 21.61 13.30 -44.76
CA THR A 135 20.21 13.53 -45.16
C THR A 135 19.29 12.31 -45.00
N LYS A 136 17.98 12.58 -44.82
CA LYS A 136 16.76 11.80 -45.21
C LYS A 136 16.48 10.51 -44.41
N SER A 137 15.25 10.08 -44.10
CA SER A 137 13.86 10.44 -44.48
C SER A 137 12.87 9.53 -43.73
N GLY A 138 11.65 10.00 -43.41
CA GLY A 138 10.44 9.14 -43.47
C GLY A 138 9.36 9.31 -42.38
N LEU A 139 8.30 10.05 -42.72
CA LEU A 139 6.88 9.95 -42.32
C LEU A 139 6.49 9.58 -40.86
N SER A 140 5.88 10.55 -40.17
CA SER A 140 4.64 10.34 -39.40
C SER A 140 3.78 11.63 -39.40
N GLN A 141 2.47 11.46 -39.48
CA GLN A 141 1.47 12.53 -39.56
C GLN A 141 1.17 13.10 -38.16
N SER A 142 1.22 14.42 -38.01
CA SER A 142 0.88 15.12 -36.77
C SER A 142 -0.64 15.29 -36.61
N ILE A 143 -1.14 15.05 -35.40
CA ILE A 143 -2.53 15.34 -34.99
C ILE A 143 -2.54 16.68 -34.26
N THR A 144 -3.37 17.62 -34.72
CA THR A 144 -3.50 18.97 -34.17
C THR A 144 -4.46 19.03 -32.96
N GLY A 145 -4.33 20.09 -32.15
CA GLY A 145 -5.05 20.31 -30.88
C GLY A 145 -6.58 20.38 -30.95
N GLU A 146 -7.20 20.28 -32.13
CA GLU A 146 -8.66 20.20 -32.30
C GLU A 146 -9.24 18.81 -31.97
N SER A 147 -8.40 17.77 -31.84
CA SER A 147 -8.85 16.41 -31.49
C SER A 147 -9.21 16.26 -30.00
N VAL A 148 -8.56 17.04 -29.12
CA VAL A 148 -8.74 16.97 -27.66
C VAL A 148 -10.06 17.61 -27.23
N THR A 149 -10.44 18.74 -27.85
CA THR A 149 -11.69 19.46 -27.58
C THR A 149 -12.92 18.68 -28.03
N ASN A 150 -12.81 17.92 -29.13
CA ASN A 150 -13.90 17.05 -29.61
C ASN A 150 -14.09 15.80 -28.73
N ARG A 151 -13.02 15.24 -28.14
CA ARG A 151 -13.11 14.13 -27.17
C ARG A 151 -13.74 14.55 -25.84
N MET A 152 -13.47 15.77 -25.37
CA MET A 152 -14.06 16.29 -24.13
C MET A 152 -15.57 16.53 -24.23
N LYS A 153 -16.10 16.91 -25.40
CA LYS A 153 -17.55 17.01 -25.65
C LYS A 153 -18.26 15.66 -25.70
N ALA A 154 -17.58 14.60 -26.18
CA ALA A 154 -18.15 13.26 -26.27
C ALA A 154 -18.32 12.56 -24.91
N LEU A 155 -17.68 13.08 -23.85
CA LEU A 155 -17.76 12.55 -22.48
C LEU A 155 -18.66 13.37 -21.55
N GLY A 156 -19.37 14.38 -22.06
CA GLY A 156 -20.36 15.14 -21.28
C GLY A 156 -19.77 16.03 -20.17
N ILE A 157 -18.46 16.29 -20.20
CA ILE A 157 -17.78 17.11 -19.19
C ILE A 157 -17.69 18.55 -19.70
N VAL A 158 -18.46 19.45 -19.09
CA VAL A 158 -18.35 20.90 -19.33
C VAL A 158 -17.47 21.52 -18.23
N PRO A 159 -16.46 22.33 -18.55
CA PRO A 159 -15.66 23.04 -17.54
C PRO A 159 -16.52 24.07 -16.79
N MET A 160 -16.49 24.03 -15.45
CA MET A 160 -17.13 25.05 -14.62
C MET A 160 -16.41 26.39 -14.76
N ALA A 161 -17.13 27.38 -15.29
CA ALA A 161 -16.73 28.78 -15.31
C ALA A 161 -16.93 29.42 -13.93
N LYS A 162 -15.98 30.28 -13.55
CA LYS A 162 -16.04 31.19 -12.40
C LYS A 162 -17.36 31.96 -12.38
N ILE A 163 -18.04 31.92 -11.23
CA ILE A 163 -19.19 32.78 -10.91
C ILE A 163 -18.69 34.23 -10.84
N GLN A 164 -19.12 35.06 -11.80
CA GLN A 164 -19.06 36.52 -11.72
C GLN A 164 -20.41 37.05 -11.21
N LYS A 165 -20.37 37.80 -10.10
CA LYS A 165 -21.44 38.70 -9.68
C LYS A 165 -21.42 39.93 -10.60
N ASN A 166 -22.55 40.28 -11.20
CA ASN A 166 -22.77 41.57 -11.85
C ASN A 166 -23.66 42.46 -10.97
N GLY A 167 -23.29 43.74 -10.88
CA GLY A 167 -24.14 44.79 -10.31
C GLY A 167 -23.47 46.18 -10.25
N ALA A 168 -23.61 46.93 -11.36
CA ALA A 168 -23.58 48.40 -11.51
C ALA A 168 -22.25 49.18 -11.64
N SER A 169 -22.24 50.05 -12.67
CA SER A 169 -21.26 51.07 -13.13
C SER A 169 -21.62 52.47 -12.56
N PRO A 170 -21.01 53.62 -12.95
CA PRO A 170 -19.69 53.92 -13.56
C PRO A 170 -18.98 55.16 -12.93
N SER A 171 -17.67 55.37 -13.15
CA SER A 171 -16.97 56.69 -13.22
C SER A 171 -15.55 56.47 -13.76
N GLU A 172 -15.27 56.83 -15.02
CA GLU A 172 -14.38 57.93 -15.45
C GLU A 172 -13.02 58.05 -14.73
N VAL A 173 -11.93 58.07 -15.53
CA VAL A 173 -10.88 59.12 -15.59
C VAL A 173 -9.58 58.56 -16.24
N THR A 174 -9.33 59.05 -17.47
CA THR A 174 -8.07 59.42 -18.16
C THR A 174 -6.81 58.54 -18.14
N SER A 175 -6.30 58.24 -19.35
CA SER A 175 -4.89 58.01 -19.71
C SER A 175 -4.08 59.34 -19.74
N PRO A 176 -2.72 59.33 -19.71
CA PRO A 176 -1.91 59.20 -20.94
C PRO A 176 -0.58 58.39 -20.75
N GLU A 177 -0.07 57.74 -21.81
CA GLU A 177 1.24 58.00 -22.52
C GLU A 177 2.50 57.81 -21.64
N GLU A 178 3.68 57.34 -22.05
CA GLU A 178 4.35 56.80 -23.24
C GLU A 178 5.71 56.31 -22.66
N ASP A 179 6.32 55.25 -23.20
CA ASP A 179 7.71 55.32 -23.70
C ASP A 179 8.31 53.93 -23.96
N ALA A 180 8.80 53.81 -25.18
CA ALA A 180 9.51 52.68 -25.73
C ALA A 180 10.98 52.67 -25.29
N ASN A 181 11.54 51.48 -25.06
CA ASN A 181 12.72 51.08 -25.81
C ASN A 181 13.05 49.57 -25.72
N ASN A 182 13.26 49.03 -26.90
CA ASN A 182 13.78 47.72 -27.27
C ASN A 182 14.97 47.21 -26.45
N LEU A 183 15.08 45.89 -26.29
CA LEU A 183 16.19 45.10 -26.87
C LEU A 183 15.96 43.59 -26.73
N ALA A 184 15.57 43.01 -27.87
CA ALA A 184 15.76 41.68 -28.44
C ALA A 184 16.40 40.52 -27.62
N LYS A 185 15.89 39.32 -27.96
CA LYS A 185 16.54 37.99 -28.15
C LYS A 185 15.83 36.91 -27.34
N ASP A 186 15.49 35.73 -27.85
CA ASP A 186 15.56 35.10 -29.16
C ASP A 186 14.53 33.95 -29.03
N GLU A 187 13.57 33.84 -29.96
CA GLU A 187 12.73 32.64 -30.04
C GLU A 187 13.53 31.54 -30.75
N ALA A 188 13.91 30.51 -30.00
CA ALA A 188 14.49 29.30 -30.55
C ALA A 188 13.46 28.17 -30.43
N VAL A 189 13.00 27.77 -31.62
CA VAL A 189 12.24 26.57 -31.96
C VAL A 189 12.85 25.34 -31.26
N PHE A 190 12.06 24.64 -30.45
CA PHE A 190 12.42 23.31 -29.95
C PHE A 190 11.86 22.27 -30.91
N GLU A 191 12.76 21.52 -31.54
CA GLU A 191 12.46 20.32 -32.31
C GLU A 191 12.09 19.18 -31.35
N ASP A 192 11.05 18.43 -31.72
CA ASP A 192 10.56 17.23 -31.06
C ASP A 192 11.65 16.14 -31.04
N ASP A 193 12.12 15.75 -29.85
CA ASP A 193 12.81 14.47 -29.65
C ASP A 193 11.75 13.46 -29.16
N ASP A 194 11.50 12.45 -29.98
CA ASP A 194 10.61 11.32 -29.71
C ASP A 194 11.03 10.60 -28.41
N GLU A 195 10.35 10.88 -27.29
CA GLU A 195 10.36 10.00 -26.12
C GLU A 195 9.46 8.79 -26.46
N GLU A 196 10.07 7.61 -26.64
CA GLU A 196 9.32 6.35 -26.56
C GLU A 196 8.72 6.26 -25.16
N ASP A 197 7.40 6.49 -25.07
CA ASP A 197 6.59 6.25 -23.87
C ASP A 197 6.63 4.75 -23.53
N VAL A 198 7.64 4.32 -22.78
CA VAL A 198 7.56 3.09 -22.01
C VAL A 198 6.62 3.40 -20.85
N GLU A 199 5.35 2.99 -20.96
CA GLU A 199 4.43 2.92 -19.82
C GLU A 199 4.98 1.91 -18.81
N VAL A 200 5.91 2.36 -17.97
CA VAL A 200 6.27 1.66 -16.73
C VAL A 200 5.21 2.05 -15.71
N ASP A 201 4.40 1.10 -15.26
CA ASP A 201 3.50 1.27 -14.12
C ASP A 201 4.35 1.54 -12.86
N VAL A 202 4.66 2.82 -12.65
CA VAL A 202 5.45 3.29 -11.51
C VAL A 202 4.67 3.21 -10.20
N SER A 203 3.40 2.78 -10.19
CA SER A 203 2.64 2.66 -8.94
C SER A 203 3.18 1.56 -8.01
N ASP A 204 3.92 0.58 -8.55
CA ASP A 204 4.45 -0.56 -7.81
C ASP A 204 5.89 -0.37 -7.27
N LEU A 205 6.58 0.73 -7.64
CA LEU A 205 7.97 0.99 -7.20
C LEU A 205 8.17 2.34 -6.49
N VAL A 206 7.10 3.01 -6.08
CA VAL A 206 7.23 4.24 -5.28
C VAL A 206 7.32 3.90 -3.80
N ASP A 207 8.43 4.34 -3.23
CA ASP A 207 8.82 4.36 -1.83
C ASP A 207 7.78 5.06 -0.92
N ARG A 208 6.63 4.42 -0.74
CA ARG A 208 5.60 4.76 0.25
C ARG A 208 5.88 3.94 1.52
N SER A 209 5.56 4.50 2.68
CA SER A 209 5.59 3.78 3.96
C SER A 209 4.51 2.71 4.08
N VAL A 210 3.43 2.90 3.31
CA VAL A 210 2.36 1.94 3.12
C VAL A 210 2.27 1.62 1.63
N ARG A 211 2.48 0.36 1.26
CA ARG A 211 2.43 -0.11 -0.14
C ARG A 211 1.41 -1.22 -0.28
N ILE A 212 0.92 -1.45 -1.49
CA ILE A 212 0.13 -2.65 -1.77
C ILE A 212 1.08 -3.81 -1.99
N LEU A 213 0.77 -4.96 -1.40
CA LEU A 213 1.59 -6.15 -1.57
C LEU A 213 1.35 -6.82 -2.94
N PRO A 214 2.35 -7.50 -3.49
CA PRO A 214 2.25 -8.10 -4.82
C PRO A 214 1.04 -9.06 -4.95
N GLY A 215 0.31 -8.91 -6.06
CA GLY A 215 -0.86 -9.72 -6.39
C GLY A 215 -2.18 -9.26 -5.74
N VAL A 216 -2.15 -8.39 -4.73
CA VAL A 216 -3.36 -7.97 -3.98
C VAL A 216 -4.39 -7.28 -4.87
N ARG A 217 -3.98 -6.34 -5.73
CA ARG A 217 -4.93 -5.64 -6.63
C ARG A 217 -5.62 -6.63 -7.57
N ASN A 218 -4.85 -7.51 -8.21
CA ASN A 218 -5.39 -8.51 -9.14
C ASN A 218 -6.37 -9.45 -8.42
N PHE A 219 -6.00 -9.89 -7.21
CA PHE A 219 -6.85 -10.76 -6.41
C PHE A 219 -8.14 -10.06 -5.99
N THR A 220 -8.06 -8.91 -5.32
CA THR A 220 -9.23 -8.21 -4.76
C THR A 220 -10.17 -7.68 -5.84
N ASN A 221 -9.65 -7.19 -6.97
CA ASN A 221 -10.47 -6.73 -8.10
C ASN A 221 -11.24 -7.87 -8.78
N ALA A 222 -10.77 -9.11 -8.67
CA ALA A 222 -11.46 -10.29 -9.20
C ALA A 222 -12.60 -10.78 -8.28
N LEU A 223 -12.67 -10.30 -7.03
CA LEU A 223 -13.67 -10.75 -6.07
C LEU A 223 -14.94 -9.89 -6.13
N PRO A 224 -16.14 -10.50 -6.07
CA PRO A 224 -17.38 -9.76 -5.87
C PRO A 224 -17.37 -9.01 -4.53
N THR A 225 -17.93 -7.79 -4.49
CA THR A 225 -17.92 -6.91 -3.29
C THR A 225 -18.59 -7.49 -2.05
N ASP A 226 -19.40 -8.53 -2.20
CA ASP A 226 -20.13 -9.26 -1.15
C ASP A 226 -19.49 -10.62 -0.82
N ARG A 227 -18.32 -10.92 -1.37
CA ARG A 227 -17.61 -12.19 -1.22
C ARG A 227 -16.23 -12.05 -0.61
N TRP A 228 -15.91 -10.88 -0.07
CA TRP A 228 -14.70 -10.70 0.72
C TRP A 228 -14.85 -9.65 1.81
N ALA A 229 -14.01 -9.80 2.83
CA ALA A 229 -13.97 -8.94 4.00
C ALA A 229 -12.54 -8.76 4.50
N ILE A 230 -12.34 -7.71 5.30
CA ILE A 230 -11.13 -7.51 6.09
C ILE A 230 -11.41 -7.86 7.55
N ALA A 231 -10.47 -8.55 8.21
CA ALA A 231 -10.47 -8.82 9.63
C ALA A 231 -9.06 -8.58 10.21
N THR A 232 -8.86 -7.41 10.82
CA THR A 232 -7.54 -6.92 11.24
C THR A 232 -7.42 -6.72 12.75
N SER A 233 -6.19 -6.83 13.27
CA SER A 233 -5.82 -6.45 14.64
C SER A 233 -5.62 -4.93 14.80
N ALA A 234 -5.66 -4.15 13.71
CA ALA A 234 -5.66 -2.70 13.74
C ALA A 234 -7.01 -2.14 14.20
N ALA A 235 -7.00 -1.02 14.92
CA ALA A 235 -8.21 -0.24 15.17
C ALA A 235 -8.65 0.50 13.89
N ILE A 236 -9.89 1.01 13.90
CA ILE A 236 -10.49 1.72 12.76
C ILE A 236 -9.62 2.86 12.23
N THR A 237 -8.89 3.54 13.11
CA THR A 237 -8.06 4.70 12.76
C THR A 237 -6.93 4.31 11.80
N HIS A 238 -6.11 3.31 12.14
CA HIS A 238 -5.03 2.86 11.28
C HIS A 238 -5.55 2.09 10.07
N CYS A 239 -6.55 1.21 10.27
CA CYS A 239 -7.14 0.45 9.16
C CYS A 239 -7.62 1.35 8.02
N HIS A 240 -8.42 2.37 8.33
CA HIS A 240 -8.94 3.28 7.31
C HIS A 240 -7.82 4.15 6.72
N GLY A 241 -6.96 4.71 7.58
CA GLY A 241 -5.88 5.59 7.14
C GLY A 241 -4.87 4.89 6.23
N ALA A 242 -4.50 3.64 6.53
CA ALA A 242 -3.54 2.88 5.75
C ALA A 242 -4.11 2.46 4.38
N LEU A 243 -5.36 1.99 4.33
CA LEU A 243 -6.02 1.60 3.08
C LEU A 243 -6.28 2.80 2.16
N GLU A 244 -6.64 3.96 2.72
CA GLU A 244 -6.81 5.21 1.97
C GLU A 244 -5.52 5.63 1.26
N ARG A 245 -4.36 5.55 1.94
CA ARG A 245 -3.04 5.90 1.39
C ARG A 245 -2.65 5.09 0.15
N VAL A 246 -3.20 3.89 0.01
CA VAL A 246 -2.95 3.01 -1.14
C VAL A 246 -4.11 2.94 -2.13
N GLY A 247 -5.22 3.61 -1.84
CA GLY A 247 -6.40 3.61 -2.71
C GLY A 247 -7.10 2.25 -2.78
N ILE A 248 -7.15 1.51 -1.67
CA ILE A 248 -8.01 0.34 -1.53
C ILE A 248 -9.34 0.82 -0.92
N ASN A 249 -10.43 0.62 -1.66
CA ASN A 249 -11.78 0.88 -1.12
C ASN A 249 -12.10 -0.15 -0.03
N LEU A 250 -12.65 0.33 1.08
CA LEU A 250 -13.09 -0.57 2.16
C LEU A 250 -14.16 -1.55 1.63
N PRO A 251 -14.00 -2.86 1.88
CA PRO A 251 -15.06 -3.81 1.60
C PRO A 251 -16.29 -3.51 2.47
N LYS A 252 -17.45 -4.05 2.07
CA LYS A 252 -18.71 -3.88 2.81
C LYS A 252 -18.60 -4.36 4.25
N VAL A 253 -17.76 -5.37 4.50
CA VAL A 253 -17.48 -5.93 5.81
C VAL A 253 -16.00 -5.73 6.13
N THR A 254 -15.73 -4.88 7.11
CA THR A 254 -14.41 -4.68 7.72
C THR A 254 -14.56 -4.83 9.23
N VAL A 255 -13.86 -5.79 9.81
CA VAL A 255 -13.80 -6.05 11.25
C VAL A 255 -12.46 -5.53 11.76
N THR A 256 -12.50 -4.54 12.64
CA THR A 256 -11.32 -3.94 13.29
C THR A 256 -11.22 -4.36 14.75
N ALA A 257 -10.08 -4.12 15.39
CA ALA A 257 -9.85 -4.53 16.77
C ALA A 257 -10.75 -3.85 17.81
N ASP A 258 -11.30 -2.68 17.47
CA ASP A 258 -12.22 -1.88 18.27
C ASP A 258 -13.70 -2.16 17.95
N ASP A 259 -13.99 -3.21 17.17
CA ASP A 259 -15.35 -3.64 16.90
C ASP A 259 -16.06 -4.11 18.20
N PRO A 260 -17.24 -3.55 18.52
CA PRO A 260 -17.92 -3.84 19.79
C PRO A 260 -18.43 -5.28 19.92
N GLU A 261 -18.60 -6.01 18.81
CA GLU A 261 -19.00 -7.42 18.82
C GLU A 261 -17.80 -8.37 18.95
N LEU A 262 -16.58 -7.86 18.81
CA LEU A 262 -15.37 -8.66 18.76
C LEU A 262 -14.81 -8.99 20.16
N LYS A 263 -15.12 -10.19 20.64
CA LYS A 263 -14.77 -10.63 22.00
C LYS A 263 -13.28 -10.88 22.21
N ARG A 264 -12.61 -11.67 21.35
CA ARG A 264 -11.17 -11.97 21.47
C ARG A 264 -10.44 -11.71 20.15
N GLY A 265 -9.17 -11.31 20.26
CA GLY A 265 -8.32 -11.04 19.11
C GLY A 265 -7.65 -12.31 18.60
N LYS A 266 -6.86 -12.18 17.55
CA LYS A 266 -5.93 -13.24 17.12
C LYS A 266 -5.05 -13.64 18.32
N PRO A 267 -4.81 -14.94 18.59
CA PRO A 267 -5.03 -16.11 17.73
C PRO A 267 -6.42 -16.77 17.82
N PHE A 268 -7.39 -16.16 18.49
CA PHE A 268 -8.75 -16.70 18.48
C PHE A 268 -9.41 -16.44 17.12
N PRO A 269 -10.30 -17.34 16.64
CA PRO A 269 -10.91 -17.22 15.31
C PRO A 269 -11.98 -16.13 15.22
N ASP A 270 -12.32 -15.47 16.33
CA ASP A 270 -13.43 -14.54 16.43
C ASP A 270 -13.43 -13.43 15.35
N PRO A 271 -12.29 -12.80 14.96
CA PRO A 271 -12.29 -11.78 13.90
C PRO A 271 -12.77 -12.32 12.55
N PHE A 272 -12.27 -13.48 12.15
CA PHE A 272 -12.65 -14.12 10.89
C PHE A 272 -14.06 -14.69 10.93
N GLN A 273 -14.48 -15.26 12.08
CA GLN A 273 -15.85 -15.73 12.27
C GLN A 273 -16.87 -14.60 12.20
N LEU A 274 -16.56 -13.45 12.81
CA LEU A 274 -17.40 -12.27 12.75
C LEU A 274 -17.51 -11.72 11.32
N ALA A 275 -16.38 -11.64 10.61
CA ALA A 275 -16.35 -11.19 9.22
C ALA A 275 -17.17 -12.12 8.30
N ALA A 276 -16.99 -13.44 8.42
CA ALA A 276 -17.76 -14.42 7.66
C ALA A 276 -19.27 -14.31 7.96
N THR A 277 -19.63 -14.21 9.24
CA THR A 277 -21.04 -14.08 9.68
C THR A 277 -21.69 -12.84 9.10
N ARG A 278 -21.00 -11.71 9.06
CA ARG A 278 -21.51 -10.45 8.47
C ARG A 278 -21.62 -10.50 6.96
N LEU A 279 -20.80 -11.31 6.28
CA LEU A 279 -20.99 -11.62 4.86
C LEU A 279 -22.12 -12.63 4.60
N GLY A 280 -22.61 -13.32 5.64
CA GLY A 280 -23.65 -14.35 5.52
C GLY A 280 -23.13 -15.75 5.22
N PHE A 281 -21.85 -16.03 5.53
CA PHE A 281 -21.22 -17.33 5.30
C PHE A 281 -20.73 -17.98 6.60
N ASP A 282 -20.55 -19.30 6.56
CA ASP A 282 -19.86 -20.04 7.60
C ASP A 282 -18.34 -19.93 7.37
N ALA A 283 -17.60 -19.49 8.38
CA ALA A 283 -16.15 -19.32 8.29
C ALA A 283 -15.41 -20.60 7.85
N LYS A 284 -15.95 -21.79 8.14
CA LYS A 284 -15.36 -23.07 7.70
C LYS A 284 -15.37 -23.25 6.17
N ASN A 285 -16.24 -22.53 5.47
CA ASN A 285 -16.34 -22.53 4.01
C ASN A 285 -15.61 -21.34 3.38
N CYS A 286 -15.00 -20.47 4.18
CA CYS A 286 -14.23 -19.33 3.71
C CYS A 286 -12.75 -19.68 3.57
N LEU A 287 -12.04 -18.88 2.77
CA LEU A 287 -10.58 -18.84 2.75
C LEU A 287 -10.11 -17.68 3.63
N VAL A 288 -9.21 -17.95 4.58
CA VAL A 288 -8.45 -16.92 5.29
C VAL A 288 -7.11 -16.71 4.61
N VAL A 289 -6.71 -15.45 4.41
CA VAL A 289 -5.37 -15.07 3.94
C VAL A 289 -4.69 -14.23 5.00
N GLU A 290 -3.49 -14.63 5.40
CA GLU A 290 -2.80 -14.12 6.59
C GLU A 290 -1.27 -14.21 6.47
N ASP A 291 -0.53 -13.38 7.18
CA ASP A 291 0.94 -13.34 7.17
C ASP A 291 1.57 -13.56 8.55
N SER A 292 0.80 -13.36 9.63
CA SER A 292 1.34 -13.36 11.00
C SER A 292 1.13 -14.70 11.70
N PRO A 293 2.01 -15.13 12.62
CA PRO A 293 1.82 -16.39 13.35
C PRO A 293 0.47 -16.48 14.08
N PHE A 294 0.10 -15.44 14.84
CA PHE A 294 -1.18 -15.41 15.56
C PHE A 294 -2.38 -15.35 14.60
N GLY A 295 -2.25 -14.63 13.50
CA GLY A 295 -3.31 -14.53 12.51
C GLY A 295 -3.54 -15.81 11.72
N ILE A 296 -2.48 -16.49 11.30
CA ILE A 296 -2.56 -17.83 10.71
C ILE A 296 -3.26 -18.80 11.68
N GLN A 297 -2.87 -18.79 12.96
CA GLN A 297 -3.51 -19.62 13.98
C GLN A 297 -5.01 -19.30 14.13
N ALA A 298 -5.39 -18.02 14.08
CA ALA A 298 -6.80 -17.61 14.10
C ALA A 298 -7.55 -18.10 12.87
N GLY A 299 -6.95 -18.00 11.68
CA GLY A 299 -7.51 -18.51 10.44
C GLY A 299 -7.74 -20.02 10.48
N VAL A 300 -6.75 -20.78 10.93
CA VAL A 300 -6.83 -22.23 11.11
C VAL A 300 -7.91 -22.60 12.13
N ALA A 301 -8.02 -21.86 13.22
CA ALA A 301 -9.02 -22.09 14.26
C ALA A 301 -10.47 -21.87 13.80
N THR A 302 -10.70 -21.26 12.63
CA THR A 302 -12.05 -21.20 12.03
C THR A 302 -12.54 -22.56 11.53
N GLY A 303 -11.63 -23.51 11.32
CA GLY A 303 -11.90 -24.78 10.63
C GLY A 303 -11.96 -24.66 9.10
N GLY A 304 -11.75 -23.46 8.57
CA GLY A 304 -11.71 -23.18 7.13
C GLY A 304 -10.34 -23.38 6.50
N LYS A 305 -10.23 -23.00 5.22
CA LYS A 305 -8.97 -23.03 4.48
C LYS A 305 -8.16 -21.79 4.82
N THR A 306 -6.85 -21.93 4.94
CA THR A 306 -5.94 -20.80 5.24
C THR A 306 -4.76 -20.79 4.29
N ILE A 307 -4.51 -19.66 3.65
CA ILE A 307 -3.27 -19.36 2.91
C ILE A 307 -2.43 -18.42 3.80
N ALA A 308 -1.24 -18.86 4.19
CA ALA A 308 -0.21 -18.02 4.76
C ALA A 308 0.58 -17.33 3.63
N VAL A 309 0.90 -16.04 3.78
CA VAL A 309 1.80 -15.30 2.88
C VAL A 309 3.10 -14.90 3.60
N GLY A 310 4.24 -15.06 2.93
CA GLY A 310 5.59 -14.84 3.48
C GLY A 310 6.13 -13.43 3.27
N THR A 311 5.28 -12.43 3.45
CA THR A 311 5.51 -11.01 3.13
C THR A 311 6.07 -10.20 4.30
N SER A 312 5.73 -10.55 5.54
CA SER A 312 6.17 -9.84 6.75
C SER A 312 7.07 -10.69 7.67
N HIS A 313 6.93 -12.01 7.62
CA HIS A 313 7.66 -12.94 8.48
C HIS A 313 8.48 -13.92 7.63
N PRO A 314 9.69 -14.28 8.08
CA PRO A 314 10.45 -15.35 7.46
C PRO A 314 9.68 -16.66 7.58
N HIS A 315 9.86 -17.51 6.58
CA HIS A 315 9.17 -18.79 6.45
C HIS A 315 9.19 -19.60 7.76
N GLU A 316 10.34 -19.66 8.43
CA GLU A 316 10.56 -20.48 9.63
C GLU A 316 9.65 -20.06 10.80
N LYS A 317 9.25 -18.77 10.86
CA LYS A 317 8.36 -18.25 11.90
C LYS A 317 6.90 -18.67 11.67
N ILE A 318 6.47 -18.89 10.42
CA ILE A 318 5.04 -19.06 10.08
C ILE A 318 4.68 -20.47 9.60
N SER A 319 5.64 -21.26 9.13
CA SER A 319 5.37 -22.57 8.52
C SER A 319 4.80 -23.63 9.46
N HIS A 320 5.02 -23.45 10.76
CA HIS A 320 4.53 -24.33 11.81
C HIS A 320 3.16 -23.90 12.36
N CYS A 321 2.54 -22.84 11.80
CA CYS A 321 1.28 -22.28 12.31
C CYS A 321 0.01 -22.99 11.80
N GLY A 322 0.16 -24.00 10.92
CA GLY A 322 -0.94 -24.88 10.50
C GLY A 322 -1.75 -24.41 9.30
N SER A 323 -1.31 -23.37 8.58
CA SER A 323 -1.95 -22.93 7.32
C SER A 323 -2.07 -24.08 6.32
N THR A 324 -3.15 -24.09 5.53
CA THR A 324 -3.35 -25.09 4.48
C THR A 324 -2.31 -24.95 3.35
N TRP A 325 -1.95 -23.72 3.01
CA TRP A 325 -0.88 -23.41 2.06
C TRP A 325 -0.02 -22.26 2.59
N LEU A 326 1.25 -22.20 2.17
CA LEU A 326 2.16 -21.09 2.44
C LEU A 326 2.76 -20.64 1.11
N LEU A 327 2.54 -19.38 0.76
CA LEU A 327 2.96 -18.77 -0.50
C LEU A 327 3.85 -17.56 -0.23
N PRO A 328 4.77 -17.18 -1.13
CA PRO A 328 5.51 -15.93 -0.98
C PRO A 328 4.59 -14.70 -1.04
N THR A 329 3.72 -14.63 -2.05
CA THR A 329 2.78 -13.52 -2.30
C THR A 329 1.47 -14.04 -2.87
N LEU A 330 0.47 -13.16 -3.01
CA LEU A 330 -0.79 -13.47 -3.68
C LEU A 330 -0.68 -13.55 -5.22
N GLU A 331 0.47 -13.21 -5.82
CA GLU A 331 0.66 -13.29 -7.28
C GLU A 331 0.54 -14.72 -7.81
N LEU A 332 0.83 -15.70 -6.96
CA LEU A 332 0.71 -17.12 -7.29
C LEU A 332 -0.73 -17.63 -7.22
N VAL A 333 -1.68 -16.78 -6.83
CA VAL A 333 -3.08 -17.17 -6.66
C VAL A 333 -3.95 -16.57 -7.76
N LYS A 334 -4.66 -17.45 -8.46
CA LYS A 334 -5.65 -17.11 -9.49
C LYS A 334 -7.04 -17.31 -8.92
N VAL A 335 -7.94 -16.41 -9.28
CA VAL A 335 -9.32 -16.38 -8.80
C VAL A 335 -10.27 -16.46 -9.98
N GLU A 336 -11.27 -17.33 -9.89
CA GLU A 336 -12.36 -17.45 -10.86
C GLU A 336 -13.70 -17.43 -10.10
N VAL A 337 -14.60 -16.52 -10.46
CA VAL A 337 -15.94 -16.45 -9.88
C VAL A 337 -16.87 -17.39 -10.66
N LEU A 338 -17.47 -18.34 -9.96
CA LEU A 338 -18.38 -19.32 -10.55
C LEU A 338 -19.78 -18.72 -10.77
N PRO A 339 -20.63 -19.30 -11.64
CA PRO A 339 -21.97 -18.79 -11.92
C PRO A 339 -22.89 -18.67 -10.70
N ASP A 340 -22.65 -19.45 -9.64
CA ASP A 340 -23.38 -19.38 -8.36
C ASP A 340 -22.80 -18.36 -7.37
N GLY A 341 -21.79 -17.61 -7.78
CA GLY A 341 -21.10 -16.59 -6.99
C GLY A 341 -20.03 -17.13 -6.05
N ARG A 342 -19.83 -18.45 -5.95
CA ARG A 342 -18.71 -19.01 -5.18
C ARG A 342 -17.40 -18.74 -5.89
N ILE A 343 -16.31 -18.76 -5.12
CA ILE A 343 -14.99 -18.40 -5.60
C ILE A 343 -14.15 -19.65 -5.76
N LYS A 344 -13.68 -19.90 -6.97
CA LYS A 344 -12.72 -20.94 -7.28
C LYS A 344 -11.31 -20.35 -7.17
N ILE A 345 -10.52 -20.88 -6.25
CA ILE A 345 -9.13 -20.53 -6.02
C ILE A 345 -8.25 -21.54 -6.73
N LYS A 346 -7.27 -21.06 -7.49
CA LYS A 346 -6.24 -21.87 -8.14
C LYS A 346 -4.86 -21.36 -7.77
N VAL A 347 -4.00 -22.25 -7.32
CA VAL A 347 -2.56 -22.03 -7.20
C VAL A 347 -1.93 -23.01 -8.18
N ASP A 348 -1.14 -22.51 -9.12
CA ASP A 348 -0.34 -23.33 -10.03
C ASP A 348 0.91 -22.54 -10.36
N ALA A 349 2.01 -22.88 -9.67
CA ALA A 349 3.26 -22.15 -9.73
C ALA A 349 4.45 -23.09 -9.87
N THR A 350 5.23 -22.89 -10.91
CA THR A 350 6.53 -23.53 -11.10
C THR A 350 7.52 -23.08 -10.02
N LYS A 351 8.59 -23.86 -9.82
CA LYS A 351 9.67 -23.47 -8.89
C LYS A 351 10.26 -22.09 -9.22
N ALA A 352 10.41 -21.77 -10.50
CA ALA A 352 10.95 -20.49 -10.94
C ALA A 352 10.01 -19.32 -10.62
N GLU A 353 8.69 -19.50 -10.80
CA GLU A 353 7.70 -18.48 -10.42
C GLU A 353 7.66 -18.25 -8.91
N VAL A 354 7.82 -19.30 -8.12
CA VAL A 354 7.93 -19.20 -6.67
C VAL A 354 9.20 -18.45 -6.25
N GLU A 355 10.35 -18.79 -6.83
CA GLU A 355 11.62 -18.11 -6.55
C GLU A 355 11.55 -16.62 -6.94
N LYS A 356 10.93 -16.31 -8.08
CA LYS A 356 10.68 -14.95 -8.54
C LYS A 356 9.76 -14.20 -7.57
N ALA A 357 8.59 -14.74 -7.26
CA ALA A 357 7.64 -14.14 -6.33
C ALA A 357 8.27 -13.95 -4.94
N HIS A 358 9.12 -14.87 -4.49
CA HIS A 358 9.86 -14.70 -3.26
C HIS A 358 10.87 -13.55 -3.34
N SER A 359 11.61 -13.39 -4.45
CA SER A 359 12.52 -12.25 -4.61
C SER A 359 11.80 -10.90 -4.67
N GLU A 360 10.57 -10.88 -5.18
CA GLU A 360 9.71 -9.69 -5.23
C GLU A 360 9.00 -9.44 -3.88
N ALA A 361 8.77 -10.49 -3.09
CA ALA A 361 8.27 -10.43 -1.72
C ALA A 361 9.33 -10.01 -0.69
N VAL A 362 10.59 -10.37 -0.94
CA VAL A 362 11.66 -10.24 0.05
C VAL A 362 12.10 -8.78 0.22
N THR A 363 11.67 -8.28 1.37
CA THR A 363 12.14 -7.19 2.22
C THR A 363 12.21 -5.79 1.62
N THR A 364 11.27 -4.97 2.11
CA THR A 364 11.55 -3.61 2.57
C THR A 364 12.96 -3.57 3.18
N THR A 365 13.88 -2.98 2.42
CA THR A 365 15.17 -2.54 2.96
C THR A 365 14.87 -1.73 4.22
N GLN A 366 15.58 -2.07 5.29
CA GLN A 366 15.51 -1.50 6.64
C GLN A 366 14.60 -0.27 6.78
N PRO A 367 13.69 -0.20 7.78
CA PRO A 367 13.09 1.08 8.15
C PRO A 367 14.22 2.10 8.23
N PRO A 368 14.07 3.30 7.63
CA PRO A 368 15.17 4.24 7.58
C PRO A 368 15.65 4.44 9.01
N LYS A 369 16.97 4.42 9.20
CA LYS A 369 17.57 4.66 10.51
C LYS A 369 16.84 5.84 11.13
N TYR A 370 16.11 5.59 12.21
CA TYR A 370 15.48 6.61 13.01
C TYR A 370 16.56 7.62 13.39
N THR A 371 16.60 8.76 12.69
CA THR A 371 17.35 9.94 13.12
C THR A 371 16.43 10.67 14.09
N PRO A 372 16.81 10.79 15.37
CA PRO A 372 16.00 11.56 16.32
C PRO A 372 15.83 12.97 15.75
N GLY A 373 14.58 13.36 15.45
CA GLY A 373 14.25 14.76 15.32
C GLY A 373 14.67 15.43 16.63
N ASN A 374 15.47 16.48 16.56
CA ASN A 374 15.78 17.34 17.69
C ASN A 374 14.46 17.92 18.22
N LEU A 375 13.78 17.20 19.11
CA LEU A 375 12.85 17.76 20.07
C LEU A 375 13.73 18.54 21.05
N ALA A 376 14.05 19.77 20.68
CA ALA A 376 14.44 20.77 21.65
C ALA A 376 13.28 20.87 22.65
N CYS A 377 13.56 20.55 23.92
CA CYS A 377 12.70 20.92 25.03
C CYS A 377 12.35 22.41 24.89
N ALA A 378 11.06 22.71 24.84
CA ALA A 378 10.50 24.01 25.15
C ALA A 378 9.57 23.85 26.35
#